data_AF-T0MET3-F1
#
_entry.id   AF-T0MET3-F1
#
_cell.length_a   1.000
_cell.length_b   1.000
_cell.length_c   1.000
_cell.angle_alpha   90.00
_cell.angle_beta   90.00
_cell.angle_gamma   90.00
#
_symmetry.space_group_name_H-M   'P 1'
#
loop_
_entity.id
_entity.type
_entity.pdbx_description
1 polymer ?
#
loop_
_entity_poly.entity_id
_entity_poly.type
_entity_poly.pdbx_seq_one_letter_code
_entity_poly.pdbx_strand_id
1 'polypeptide(L)'
;MKPKVSTSNYTALLKSNLAQAIKVLYNTRKTTYYPANRDYPKLNEALEIFKSNISDLETKGAMITMNFNGSFIYKKLDAARKDSLLNFLDFLLIIPPPKFSIRKIRKNAIINEITVPRLSSILDALLHFKFPRYWIDKQDEYESIAIAIMEIIEENAENMEVAESIWRLNNNIPEKNYEAINNYKNKIKEWLSMGLIL
;
A
#
# COMPACT_ATOMS: atom_id res chain seq x y z
N MET A 1 40.22 -6.92 -8.05
CA MET A 1 39.00 -7.04 -8.89
C MET A 1 37.80 -6.71 -8.02
N LYS A 2 36.98 -5.71 -8.38
CA LYS A 2 35.68 -5.48 -7.70
C LYS A 2 34.72 -6.59 -8.16
N PRO A 3 33.95 -7.23 -7.26
CA PRO A 3 33.01 -8.27 -7.66
C PRO A 3 31.95 -7.67 -8.59
N LYS A 4 31.70 -8.34 -9.73
CA LYS A 4 30.62 -7.99 -10.66
C LYS A 4 29.30 -8.28 -9.94
N VAL A 5 28.64 -7.24 -9.44
CA VAL A 5 27.34 -7.39 -8.78
C VAL A 5 26.33 -7.88 -9.83
N SER A 6 25.77 -9.07 -9.62
CA SER A 6 24.80 -9.69 -10.50
C SER A 6 23.39 -9.15 -10.25
N THR A 7 22.52 -9.23 -11.25
CA THR A 7 21.09 -8.89 -11.17
C THR A 7 20.38 -9.52 -9.97
N SER A 8 20.75 -10.75 -9.59
CA SER A 8 20.23 -11.45 -8.41
C SER A 8 20.40 -10.65 -7.11
N ASN A 9 21.52 -9.93 -6.97
CA ASN A 9 21.83 -9.16 -5.76
C ASN A 9 20.95 -7.90 -5.67
N TYR A 10 20.67 -7.25 -6.80
CA TYR A 10 19.79 -6.08 -6.84
C TYR A 10 18.32 -6.44 -6.62
N THR A 11 17.88 -7.60 -7.11
CA THR A 11 16.54 -8.14 -6.79
C THR A 11 16.41 -8.45 -5.28
N ALA A 12 17.43 -9.06 -4.68
CA ALA A 12 17.45 -9.31 -3.23
C ALA A 12 17.45 -7.99 -2.42
N LEU A 13 18.20 -6.99 -2.88
CA LEU A 13 18.24 -5.67 -2.27
C LEU A 13 16.91 -4.94 -2.38
N LEU A 14 16.22 -5.00 -3.52
CA LEU A 14 14.89 -4.43 -3.70
C LEU A 14 13.90 -5.06 -2.71
N LYS A 15 13.88 -6.39 -2.66
CA LYS A 15 13.04 -7.17 -1.74
C LYS A 15 13.30 -6.79 -0.28
N SER A 16 14.56 -6.67 0.12
CA SER A 16 14.95 -6.27 1.49
C SER A 16 14.48 -4.84 1.81
N ASN A 17 14.67 -3.90 0.88
CA ASN A 17 14.19 -2.52 1.04
C ASN A 17 12.67 -2.47 1.18
N LEU A 18 11.92 -3.19 0.34
CA LEU A 18 10.46 -3.24 0.41
C LEU A 18 9.97 -3.85 1.73
N ALA A 19 10.57 -4.96 2.18
CA ALA A 19 10.21 -5.58 3.45
C ALA A 19 10.45 -4.63 4.64
N GLN A 20 11.58 -3.92 4.64
CA GLN A 20 11.88 -2.96 5.69
C GLN A 20 10.98 -1.73 5.61
N ALA A 21 10.67 -1.23 4.41
CA ALA A 21 9.77 -0.11 4.21
C ALA A 21 8.35 -0.43 4.72
N ILE A 22 7.77 -1.57 4.34
CA ILE A 22 6.44 -2.00 4.83
C ILE A 22 6.46 -2.14 6.36
N LYS A 23 7.54 -2.70 6.92
CA LYS A 23 7.70 -2.82 8.37
C LYS A 23 7.69 -1.46 9.08
N VAL A 24 8.52 -0.53 8.62
CA VAL A 24 8.75 0.77 9.27
C VAL A 24 7.59 1.74 9.01
N LEU A 25 7.16 1.89 7.76
CA LEU A 25 6.16 2.87 7.36
C LEU A 25 4.74 2.45 7.75
N TYR A 26 4.47 1.15 7.89
CA TYR A 26 3.11 0.65 8.17
C TYR A 26 3.04 -0.27 9.39
N ASN A 27 3.64 -1.46 9.33
CA ASN A 27 3.35 -2.53 10.31
C ASN A 27 3.68 -2.16 11.76
N THR A 28 4.78 -1.44 11.98
CA THR A 28 5.28 -1.08 13.31
C THR A 28 5.03 0.38 13.67
N ARG A 29 4.48 1.17 12.74
CA ARG A 29 4.20 2.59 12.95
C ARG A 29 3.12 2.76 14.01
N LYS A 30 3.37 3.68 14.96
CA LYS A 30 2.46 3.94 16.08
C LYS A 30 1.57 5.13 15.88
N THR A 31 1.92 6.08 15.03
CA THR A 31 1.17 7.32 14.86
C THR A 31 0.77 7.52 13.41
N THR A 32 -0.08 8.50 13.21
CA THR A 32 -0.52 8.93 11.90
C THR A 32 0.60 9.75 11.25
N TYR A 33 0.69 9.72 9.92
CA TYR A 33 1.68 10.51 9.20
C TYR A 33 1.13 11.92 8.94
N TYR A 34 1.38 12.82 9.87
CA TYR A 34 0.93 14.21 9.78
C TYR A 34 1.91 15.13 10.51
N PRO A 35 2.20 16.35 10.02
CA PRO A 35 3.21 17.25 10.60
C PRO A 35 3.08 17.52 12.10
N ALA A 36 1.85 17.50 12.63
CA ALA A 36 1.59 17.69 14.05
C ALA A 36 2.05 16.50 14.94
N ASN A 37 2.33 15.32 14.36
CA ASN A 37 2.80 14.17 15.12
C ASN A 37 4.32 14.22 15.34
N ARG A 38 4.76 13.92 16.57
CA ARG A 38 6.19 13.87 16.95
C ARG A 38 7.04 12.96 16.06
N ASP A 39 6.49 11.84 15.61
CA ASP A 39 7.23 10.85 14.81
C ASP A 39 7.30 11.23 13.32
N TYR A 40 6.63 12.30 12.89
CA TYR A 40 6.56 12.71 11.48
C TYR A 40 7.94 12.95 10.83
N PRO A 41 8.89 13.70 11.43
CA PRO A 41 10.19 13.93 10.80
C PRO A 41 10.96 12.64 10.55
N LYS A 42 10.92 11.71 11.51
CA LYS A 42 11.61 10.41 11.41
C LYS A 42 10.96 9.50 10.35
N LEU A 43 9.63 9.52 10.24
CA LEU A 43 8.92 8.79 9.20
C LEU A 43 9.17 9.37 7.82
N ASN A 44 9.24 10.70 7.70
CA ASN A 44 9.56 11.38 6.45
C ASN A 44 10.99 11.06 6.00
N GLU A 45 11.96 11.13 6.91
CA GLU A 45 13.35 10.74 6.62
C GLU A 45 13.45 9.27 6.17
N ALA A 46 12.76 8.36 6.86
CA ALA A 46 12.73 6.95 6.47
C ALA A 46 12.11 6.76 5.07
N LEU A 47 11.01 7.46 4.76
CA LEU A 47 10.37 7.43 3.44
C LEU A 47 11.38 7.84 2.34
N GLU A 48 12.05 8.98 2.52
CA GLU A 48 13.02 9.49 1.54
C GLU A 48 14.18 8.52 1.31
N ILE A 49 14.71 7.90 2.38
CA ILE A 49 15.74 6.86 2.27
C ILE A 49 15.24 5.68 1.44
N PHE A 50 14.03 5.18 1.71
CA PHE A 50 13.48 4.05 0.95
C PHE A 50 13.21 4.41 -0.52
N LYS A 51 12.69 5.61 -0.80
CA LYS A 51 12.48 6.09 -2.17
C LYS A 51 13.80 6.21 -2.94
N SER A 52 14.83 6.76 -2.33
CA SER A 52 16.17 6.86 -2.92
C SER A 52 16.73 5.47 -3.24
N ASN A 53 16.63 4.54 -2.29
CA ASN A 53 17.14 3.17 -2.47
C ASN A 53 16.44 2.43 -3.62
N ILE A 54 15.12 2.59 -3.77
CA ILE A 54 14.36 1.94 -4.85
C ILE A 54 14.68 2.59 -6.20
N SER A 55 14.80 3.92 -6.24
CA SER A 55 15.05 4.66 -7.50
C SER A 55 16.33 4.21 -8.19
N ASP A 56 17.38 3.97 -7.41
CA ASP A 56 18.68 3.53 -7.91
C ASP A 56 18.70 2.09 -8.46
N LEU A 57 17.64 1.29 -8.22
CA LEU A 57 17.63 -0.13 -8.55
C LEU A 57 17.09 -0.43 -9.96
N GLU A 58 16.35 0.51 -10.57
CA GLU A 58 15.89 0.40 -11.96
C GLU A 58 17.08 0.25 -12.91
N THR A 59 18.02 1.20 -12.86
CA THR A 59 19.22 1.22 -13.73
C THR A 59 20.17 0.06 -13.45
N LYS A 60 20.07 -0.57 -12.28
CA LYS A 60 20.86 -1.73 -11.87
C LYS A 60 20.22 -3.06 -12.28
N GLY A 61 19.05 -3.01 -12.93
CA GLY A 61 18.38 -4.18 -13.50
C GLY A 61 17.63 -5.03 -12.48
N ALA A 62 17.27 -4.48 -11.32
CA ALA A 62 16.49 -5.21 -10.32
C ALA A 62 15.18 -5.76 -10.92
N MET A 63 14.73 -6.87 -10.37
CA MET A 63 13.46 -7.48 -10.76
C MET A 63 12.45 -7.37 -9.62
N ILE A 64 11.19 -7.20 -10.00
CA ILE A 64 10.05 -7.18 -9.09
C ILE A 64 9.13 -8.37 -9.38
N THR A 65 8.53 -8.89 -8.33
CA THR A 65 7.60 -9.98 -8.44
C THR A 65 6.23 -9.51 -8.91
N MET A 66 5.59 -10.29 -9.79
CA MET A 66 4.27 -10.01 -10.36
C MET A 66 3.43 -11.29 -10.37
N ASN A 67 2.17 -11.21 -9.97
CA ASN A 67 1.20 -12.28 -10.12
C ASN A 67 0.84 -12.43 -11.60
N PHE A 68 0.95 -13.65 -12.09
CA PHE A 68 0.60 -14.05 -13.43
C PHE A 68 0.00 -15.47 -13.37
N ASN A 69 -1.28 -15.58 -13.68
CA ASN A 69 -2.03 -16.85 -13.68
C ASN A 69 -1.92 -17.62 -12.34
N GLY A 70 -2.02 -16.93 -11.21
CA GLY A 70 -1.97 -17.54 -9.88
C GLY A 70 -0.56 -17.90 -9.41
N SER A 71 0.48 -17.55 -10.17
CA SER A 71 1.88 -17.74 -9.81
C SER A 71 2.64 -16.42 -9.82
N PHE A 72 3.64 -16.30 -8.97
CA PHE A 72 4.48 -15.10 -8.89
C PHE A 72 5.73 -15.26 -9.76
N ILE A 73 5.88 -14.39 -10.77
CA ILE A 73 7.03 -14.35 -11.68
C ILE A 73 7.85 -13.08 -11.49
N TYR A 74 9.14 -13.11 -11.78
CA TYR A 74 9.99 -11.91 -11.77
C TYR A 74 9.89 -11.18 -13.11
N LYS A 75 9.59 -9.88 -13.06
CA LYS A 75 9.67 -8.95 -14.19
C LYS A 75 10.71 -7.88 -13.90
N LYS A 76 11.28 -7.30 -14.96
CA LYS A 76 12.20 -6.16 -14.82
C LYS A 76 11.48 -4.98 -14.13
N LEU A 77 12.16 -4.35 -13.19
CA LEU A 77 11.76 -3.06 -12.66
C LEU A 77 12.00 -2.00 -13.74
N ASP A 78 10.93 -1.58 -14.40
CA ASP A 78 10.91 -0.45 -15.33
C ASP A 78 10.40 0.81 -14.62
N ALA A 79 10.45 1.96 -15.31
CA ALA A 79 10.01 3.24 -14.77
C ALA A 79 8.59 3.19 -14.19
N ALA A 80 7.63 2.58 -14.91
CA ALA A 80 6.25 2.47 -14.45
C ALA A 80 6.13 1.68 -13.14
N ARG A 81 6.80 0.53 -13.03
CA ARG A 81 6.78 -0.26 -11.79
C ARG A 81 7.53 0.42 -10.66
N LYS A 82 8.64 1.10 -10.95
CA LYS A 82 9.36 1.93 -9.97
C LYS A 82 8.42 3.02 -9.43
N ASP A 83 7.76 3.76 -10.30
CA ASP A 83 6.85 4.83 -9.86
C ASP A 83 5.66 4.26 -9.06
N SER A 84 5.15 3.09 -9.44
CA SER A 84 4.15 2.35 -8.67
C SER A 84 4.66 1.97 -7.26
N LEU A 85 5.92 1.52 -7.14
CA LEU A 85 6.55 1.25 -5.83
C LEU A 85 6.70 2.50 -4.98
N LEU A 86 7.16 3.62 -5.57
CA LEU A 86 7.31 4.87 -4.84
C LEU A 86 5.96 5.37 -4.33
N ASN A 87 4.93 5.32 -5.19
CA ASN A 87 3.54 5.63 -4.80
C ASN A 87 3.00 4.68 -3.72
N PHE A 88 3.40 3.40 -3.74
CA PHE A 88 3.03 2.47 -2.68
C PHE A 88 3.64 2.87 -1.33
N LEU A 89 4.89 3.34 -1.30
CA LEU A 89 5.51 3.81 -0.07
C LEU A 89 4.78 5.02 0.52
N ASP A 90 4.32 5.95 -0.33
CA ASP A 90 3.49 7.07 0.09
C ASP A 90 2.14 6.58 0.64
N PHE A 91 1.50 5.64 -0.06
CA PHE A 91 0.24 5.04 0.36
C PHE A 91 0.30 4.41 1.76
N LEU A 92 1.39 3.71 2.10
CA LEU A 92 1.58 3.11 3.43
C LEU A 92 1.53 4.14 4.56
N LEU A 93 1.93 5.39 4.29
CA LEU A 93 1.86 6.49 5.24
C LEU A 93 0.51 7.18 5.26
N ILE A 94 -0.19 7.23 4.12
CA ILE A 94 -1.55 7.76 4.01
C ILE A 94 -2.51 6.94 4.85
N ILE A 95 -2.54 5.61 4.73
CA ILE A 95 -3.50 4.76 5.46
C ILE A 95 -3.27 4.71 6.97
N PRO A 96 -4.30 4.42 7.80
CA PRO A 96 -4.13 4.37 9.24
C PRO A 96 -3.33 3.12 9.66
N PRO A 97 -2.43 3.23 10.65
CA PRO A 97 -1.64 2.10 11.12
C PRO A 97 -2.47 0.87 11.54
N PRO A 98 -1.95 -0.37 11.41
CA PRO A 98 -2.72 -1.58 11.68
C PRO A 98 -3.29 -1.66 13.09
N LYS A 99 -2.70 -0.99 14.08
CA LYS A 99 -3.19 -0.96 15.46
C LYS A 99 -4.61 -0.38 15.60
N PHE A 100 -5.06 0.40 14.61
CA PHE A 100 -6.40 0.98 14.60
C PHE A 100 -7.49 0.03 14.08
N SER A 101 -7.10 -1.10 13.48
CA SER A 101 -8.05 -2.19 13.18
C SER A 101 -8.57 -2.79 14.49
N ILE A 102 -9.90 -2.83 14.62
CA ILE A 102 -10.62 -3.30 15.80
C ILE A 102 -10.66 -4.84 15.84
N ARG A 103 -10.72 -5.48 14.67
CA ARG A 103 -10.85 -6.93 14.59
C ARG A 103 -9.50 -7.61 14.82
N LYS A 104 -9.50 -8.72 15.57
CA LYS A 104 -8.32 -9.61 15.73
C LYS A 104 -8.04 -10.47 14.49
N ILE A 105 -8.35 -9.96 13.30
CA ILE A 105 -8.07 -10.64 12.04
C ILE A 105 -6.55 -10.59 11.79
N ARG A 106 -6.01 -11.59 11.09
CA ARG A 106 -4.61 -11.56 10.63
C ARG A 106 -4.40 -10.32 9.77
N LYS A 107 -3.67 -9.33 10.29
CA LYS A 107 -3.48 -8.02 9.64
C LYS A 107 -2.58 -8.09 8.41
N ASN A 108 -1.69 -9.09 8.40
CA ASN A 108 -0.65 -9.25 7.39
C ASN A 108 -0.71 -10.66 6.75
N ALA A 109 -0.01 -10.78 5.63
CA ALA A 109 0.29 -12.03 4.94
C ALA A 109 1.79 -12.08 4.61
N ILE A 110 2.28 -13.25 4.20
CA ILE A 110 3.64 -13.40 3.69
C ILE A 110 3.53 -13.70 2.19
N ILE A 111 4.06 -12.81 1.37
CA ILE A 111 4.19 -13.00 -0.10
C ILE A 111 5.66 -12.86 -0.44
N ASN A 112 6.25 -13.86 -1.10
CA ASN A 112 7.66 -13.88 -1.49
C ASN A 112 8.62 -13.54 -0.33
N GLU A 113 8.36 -14.06 0.88
CA GLU A 113 9.10 -13.78 2.13
C GLU A 113 8.98 -12.33 2.65
N ILE A 114 8.12 -11.51 2.06
CA ILE A 114 7.80 -10.16 2.55
C ILE A 114 6.51 -10.22 3.37
N THR A 115 6.51 -9.61 4.56
CA THR A 115 5.28 -9.43 5.35
C THR A 115 4.51 -8.23 4.82
N VAL A 116 3.42 -8.49 4.10
CA VAL A 116 2.60 -7.48 3.43
C VAL A 116 1.26 -7.26 4.13
N PRO A 117 0.66 -6.06 4.05
CA PRO A 117 -0.67 -5.83 4.59
C PRO A 117 -1.74 -6.61 3.81
N ARG A 118 -2.81 -7.00 4.49
CA ARG A 118 -4.03 -7.50 3.84
C ARG A 118 -4.97 -6.37 3.49
N LEU A 119 -5.55 -6.42 2.30
CA LEU A 119 -6.54 -5.47 1.80
C LEU A 119 -7.73 -5.33 2.76
N SER A 120 -8.26 -6.46 3.26
CA SER A 120 -9.34 -6.49 4.25
C SER A 120 -8.95 -5.86 5.59
N SER A 121 -7.68 -5.95 5.99
CA SER A 121 -7.20 -5.29 7.21
C SER A 121 -7.03 -3.79 7.02
N ILE A 122 -6.64 -3.34 5.82
CA ILE A 122 -6.57 -1.92 5.48
C ILE A 122 -7.99 -1.34 5.51
N LEU A 123 -8.96 -2.01 4.88
CA LEU A 123 -10.36 -1.59 4.90
C LEU A 123 -10.92 -1.52 6.32
N ASP A 124 -10.70 -2.56 7.15
CA ASP A 124 -11.14 -2.55 8.55
C ASP A 124 -10.53 -1.37 9.33
N ALA A 125 -9.24 -1.06 9.11
CA ALA A 125 -8.62 0.09 9.74
C ALA A 125 -9.23 1.41 9.28
N LEU A 126 -9.48 1.58 7.96
CA LEU A 126 -10.08 2.79 7.40
C LEU A 126 -11.50 3.03 7.93
N LEU A 127 -12.36 2.02 7.93
CA LEU A 127 -13.76 2.14 8.35
C LEU A 127 -13.93 2.46 9.84
N HIS A 128 -12.96 2.06 10.67
CA HIS A 128 -13.01 2.27 12.11
C HIS A 128 -12.07 3.38 12.60
N PHE A 129 -11.36 4.04 11.70
CA PHE A 129 -10.44 5.09 12.07
C PHE A 129 -11.21 6.34 12.52
N LYS A 130 -10.96 6.78 13.75
CA LYS A 130 -11.51 8.04 14.27
C LYS A 130 -10.53 9.18 13.96
N PHE A 131 -10.92 10.07 13.06
CA PHE A 131 -10.09 11.21 12.67
C PHE A 131 -9.88 12.17 13.86
N PRO A 132 -8.62 12.43 14.25
CA PRO A 132 -8.36 13.55 15.15
C PRO A 132 -8.61 14.87 14.41
N ARG A 133 -8.99 15.93 15.15
CA ARG A 133 -9.35 17.24 14.56
C ARG A 133 -8.30 17.80 13.61
N TYR A 134 -7.01 17.63 13.94
CA TYR A 134 -5.90 18.12 13.12
C TYR A 134 -5.70 17.34 11.82
N TRP A 135 -6.51 16.30 11.54
CA TRP A 135 -6.35 15.43 10.38
C TRP A 135 -7.63 15.27 9.56
N ILE A 136 -8.62 16.12 9.82
CA ILE A 136 -9.90 16.10 9.12
C ILE A 136 -9.76 16.42 7.62
N ASP A 137 -8.70 17.13 7.24
CA ASP A 137 -8.36 17.46 5.86
C ASP A 137 -8.04 16.23 5.00
N LYS A 138 -7.80 15.06 5.61
CA LYS A 138 -7.53 13.79 4.92
C LYS A 138 -8.72 12.85 4.85
N GLN A 139 -9.89 13.27 5.33
CA GLN A 139 -11.08 12.43 5.35
C GLN A 139 -11.53 12.01 3.94
N ASP A 140 -11.65 12.96 3.01
CA ASP A 140 -12.06 12.69 1.62
C ASP A 140 -11.13 11.67 0.92
N GLU A 141 -9.82 11.77 1.19
CA GLU A 141 -8.81 10.84 0.66
C GLU A 141 -8.98 9.43 1.22
N TYR A 142 -9.26 9.31 2.52
CA TYR A 142 -9.51 8.03 3.18
C TYR A 142 -10.81 7.37 2.71
N GLU A 143 -11.87 8.14 2.56
CA GLU A 143 -13.14 7.66 2.03
C GLU A 143 -12.96 7.14 0.61
N SER A 144 -12.23 7.87 -0.23
CA SER A 144 -11.90 7.45 -1.60
C SER A 144 -11.13 6.12 -1.63
N ILE A 145 -10.15 5.94 -0.73
CA ILE A 145 -9.40 4.68 -0.59
C ILE A 145 -10.34 3.56 -0.12
N ALA A 146 -11.16 3.80 0.89
CA ALA A 146 -12.07 2.80 1.44
C ALA A 146 -13.04 2.31 0.35
N ILE A 147 -13.64 3.22 -0.41
CA ILE A 147 -14.55 2.90 -1.52
C ILE A 147 -13.81 2.12 -2.61
N ALA A 148 -12.63 2.55 -3.02
CA ALA A 148 -11.82 1.82 -4.00
C ALA A 148 -11.52 0.38 -3.56
N ILE A 149 -11.22 0.15 -2.27
CA ILE A 149 -11.00 -1.20 -1.73
C ILE A 149 -12.30 -2.02 -1.75
N MET A 150 -13.42 -1.43 -1.37
CA MET A 150 -14.72 -2.10 -1.36
C MET A 150 -15.11 -2.55 -2.77
N GLU A 151 -14.98 -1.68 -3.78
CA GLU A 151 -15.24 -2.03 -5.17
C GLU A 151 -14.33 -3.17 -5.67
N ILE A 152 -13.05 -3.20 -5.28
CA ILE A 152 -12.14 -4.30 -5.63
C ILE A 152 -12.61 -5.62 -4.99
N ILE A 153 -13.08 -5.59 -3.74
CA ILE A 153 -13.57 -6.79 -3.06
C ILE A 153 -14.85 -7.29 -3.73
N GLU A 154 -15.77 -6.39 -4.07
CA GLU A 154 -17.03 -6.72 -4.77
C GLU A 154 -16.78 -7.33 -6.16
N GLU A 155 -15.86 -6.76 -6.94
CA GLU A 155 -15.49 -7.31 -8.26
C GLU A 155 -14.93 -8.74 -8.20
N ASN A 156 -14.32 -9.12 -7.07
CA ASN A 156 -13.73 -10.45 -6.86
C ASN A 156 -14.66 -11.41 -6.11
N ALA A 157 -15.75 -10.91 -5.52
CA ALA A 157 -16.73 -11.71 -4.79
C ALA A 157 -17.91 -12.01 -5.72
N GLU A 158 -17.83 -13.10 -6.47
CA GLU A 158 -19.03 -13.66 -7.11
C GLU A 158 -20.07 -13.95 -6.02
N ASN A 159 -21.14 -13.13 -5.94
CA ASN A 159 -22.33 -13.30 -5.11
C ASN A 159 -22.17 -13.22 -3.58
N MET A 160 -21.59 -12.14 -3.03
CA MET A 160 -21.82 -11.79 -1.61
C MET A 160 -22.56 -10.46 -1.47
N GLU A 161 -23.65 -10.46 -0.69
CA GLU A 161 -24.42 -9.26 -0.35
C GLU A 161 -23.51 -8.19 0.26
N VAL A 162 -23.49 -7.03 -0.39
CA VAL A 162 -22.76 -5.84 0.03
C VAL A 162 -23.29 -5.39 1.41
N ALA A 163 -22.40 -5.22 2.38
CA ALA A 163 -22.79 -4.74 3.71
C ALA A 163 -23.45 -3.35 3.62
N GLU A 164 -24.58 -3.14 4.31
CA GLU A 164 -25.43 -1.94 4.20
C GLU A 164 -24.67 -0.60 4.38
N SER A 165 -23.60 -0.58 5.18
CA SER A 165 -22.71 0.57 5.37
C SER A 165 -22.00 1.01 4.09
N ILE A 166 -21.72 0.08 3.18
CA ILE A 166 -21.05 0.30 1.88
C ILE A 166 -22.04 0.90 0.87
N TRP A 167 -23.28 0.39 0.85
CA TRP A 167 -24.35 0.92 0.01
C TRP A 167 -24.68 2.40 0.35
N ARG A 168 -24.63 2.78 1.64
CA ARG A 168 -24.84 4.17 2.06
C ARG A 168 -23.68 5.10 1.67
N LEU A 169 -22.45 4.60 1.58
CA LEU A 169 -21.29 5.34 1.09
C LEU A 169 -21.39 5.58 -0.42
N ASN A 170 -21.80 4.58 -1.21
CA ASN A 170 -21.87 4.68 -2.67
C ASN A 170 -22.96 5.63 -3.22
N ASN A 171 -24.08 5.81 -2.52
CA ASN A 171 -25.21 6.61 -3.03
C ASN A 171 -25.08 8.13 -2.83
N ASN A 172 -24.03 8.62 -2.17
CA ASN A 172 -23.83 10.06 -1.88
C ASN A 172 -22.44 10.57 -2.27
N ILE A 173 -21.72 9.88 -3.16
CA ILE A 173 -20.38 10.28 -3.58
C ILE A 173 -20.47 11.49 -4.54
N PRO A 174 -19.87 12.65 -4.23
CA PRO A 174 -19.76 13.75 -5.19
C PRO A 174 -18.96 13.34 -6.44
N GLU A 175 -19.30 13.83 -7.62
CA GLU A 175 -18.60 13.50 -8.89
C GLU A 175 -17.06 13.65 -8.80
N LYS A 176 -16.57 14.67 -8.09
CA LYS A 176 -15.13 14.92 -7.86
C LYS A 176 -14.40 13.77 -7.14
N ASN A 177 -15.12 12.93 -6.38
CA ASN A 177 -14.52 11.83 -5.64
C ASN A 177 -14.37 10.57 -6.52
N TYR A 178 -15.09 10.45 -7.64
CA TYR A 178 -14.96 9.29 -8.54
C TYR A 178 -13.60 9.21 -9.23
N GLU A 179 -12.99 10.35 -9.59
CA GLU A 179 -11.64 10.36 -10.14
C GLU A 179 -10.62 9.82 -9.13
N ALA A 180 -10.72 10.28 -7.88
CA ALA A 180 -9.85 9.82 -6.80
C ALA A 180 -10.05 8.32 -6.51
N ILE A 181 -11.30 7.85 -6.45
CA ILE A 181 -11.64 6.44 -6.26
C ILE A 181 -11.04 5.58 -7.39
N ASN A 182 -11.27 5.95 -8.65
CA ASN A 182 -10.74 5.22 -9.80
C ASN A 182 -9.21 5.19 -9.82
N ASN A 183 -8.56 6.31 -9.47
CA ASN A 183 -7.11 6.37 -9.34
C ASN A 183 -6.59 5.41 -8.27
N TYR A 184 -7.19 5.42 -7.08
CA TYR A 184 -6.82 4.49 -6.00
C TYR A 184 -7.11 3.04 -6.37
N LYS A 185 -8.24 2.77 -7.02
CA LYS A 185 -8.60 1.43 -7.48
C LYS A 185 -7.54 0.86 -8.43
N ASN A 186 -7.11 1.64 -9.42
CA ASN A 186 -6.07 1.22 -10.36
C ASN A 186 -4.73 0.99 -9.66
N LYS A 187 -4.32 1.90 -8.76
CA LYS A 187 -3.08 1.75 -7.97
C LYS A 187 -3.11 0.50 -7.10
N ILE A 188 -4.20 0.25 -6.38
CA ILE A 188 -4.35 -0.91 -5.49
C ILE A 188 -4.36 -2.22 -6.29
N LYS A 189 -5.05 -2.28 -7.43
CA LYS A 189 -4.99 -3.44 -8.34
C LYS A 189 -3.56 -3.73 -8.80
N GLU A 190 -2.78 -2.70 -9.11
CA GLU A 190 -1.37 -2.86 -9.46
C GLU A 190 -0.55 -3.36 -8.28
N TRP A 191 -0.76 -2.85 -7.06
CA TRP A 191 -0.04 -3.32 -5.88
C TRP A 191 -0.40 -4.76 -5.47
N LEU A 192 -1.65 -5.18 -5.68
CA LEU A 192 -2.08 -6.58 -5.57
C LEU A 192 -1.35 -7.45 -6.61
N SER A 193 -1.26 -6.98 -7.86
CA SER A 193 -0.53 -7.67 -8.93
C SER A 193 0.96 -7.81 -8.59
N MET A 194 1.57 -6.80 -7.96
CA MET A 194 2.97 -6.81 -7.52
C MET A 194 3.20 -7.61 -6.22
N GLY A 195 2.14 -8.14 -5.58
CA GLY A 195 2.24 -8.86 -4.32
C GLY A 195 2.67 -8.00 -3.13
N LEU A 196 2.37 -6.70 -3.18
CA LEU A 196 2.66 -5.71 -2.12
C LEU A 196 1.50 -5.59 -1.11
N ILE A 197 0.32 -6.05 -1.51
CA ILE A 197 -0.90 -6.20 -0.72
C ILE A 197 -1.47 -7.59 -1.02
N LEU A 198 -2.12 -8.23 -0.04
CA LEU A 198 -2.93 -9.44 -0.25
C LEU A 198 -4.43 -9.13 -0.21
#